data_AF-A0A936NXH1-F1
#
_entry.id   AF-A0A936NXH1-F1
#
_cell.length_a   1.000
_cell.length_b   1.000
_cell.length_c   1.000
_cell.angle_alpha   90.00
_cell.angle_beta   90.00
_cell.angle_gamma   90.00
#
_symmetry.space_group_name_H-M   'P 1'
#
loop_
_entity.id
_entity.type
_entity.pdbx_description
1 polymer ?
#
loop_
_entity_poly.entity_id
_entity_poly.type
_entity_poly.pdbx_seq_one_letter_code
_entity_poly.pdbx_strand_id
1 'polypeptide(L)'
;MPESPIILFGAFDRHNLGDILLAWVAAAELARRPSPRPVILAGLAERDLGSAGGFKVRAIADLARQWGDRPADVLHVGGELLTCDLFQAAVMLQGAAADAAMARYAADPAAGMAWARRVLGLKQNMGYLVPKSLFANPGLFEYRAVGGVDLAGIRPEWRAEVLDRLGEADALSVRDAVTRAHLAASGIDAALAPDPVSRAPDLFPERIRAHALSGEPAAMRAAHPRGYLAMQFAAEYGDDASLDAIARHLDALLADTGLGLVLFRAGAAPWHDDLGVYRRLAARLDPAAIHLFQSLDVWDICALLAGASRHCGTSLHGWILSRALGVETTPFPLPLHQAKLAAYQDTWATTRPMA
;
A
#
# COMPACT_ATOMS: atom_id res chain seq x y z
N MET A 1 -0.11 -20.68 30.22
CA MET A 1 -1.17 -19.76 29.72
C MET A 1 -0.97 -19.63 28.22
N PRO A 2 -2.02 -19.62 27.38
CA PRO A 2 -1.81 -19.32 25.96
C PRO A 2 -1.13 -17.95 25.85
N GLU A 3 -0.07 -17.85 25.06
CA GLU A 3 0.65 -16.59 24.88
C GLU A 3 -0.29 -15.49 24.36
N SER A 4 -0.15 -14.26 24.88
CA SER A 4 -0.98 -13.13 24.45
C SER A 4 -0.83 -12.94 22.93
N PRO A 5 -1.91 -12.68 22.16
CA PRO A 5 -1.78 -12.42 20.73
C PRO A 5 -0.96 -11.14 20.45
N ILE A 6 -0.36 -11.06 19.26
CA ILE A 6 0.23 -9.83 18.71
C ILE A 6 -0.80 -9.15 17.83
N ILE A 7 -1.00 -7.84 18.00
CA ILE A 7 -1.86 -7.04 17.14
C ILE A 7 -1.01 -6.58 15.95
N LEU A 8 -1.31 -7.07 14.76
CA LEU A 8 -0.83 -6.46 13.52
C LEU A 8 -1.74 -5.27 13.22
N PHE A 9 -1.18 -4.08 13.09
CA PHE A 9 -1.94 -2.87 12.83
C PHE A 9 -1.43 -2.16 11.59
N GLY A 10 -2.32 -1.74 10.69
CA GLY A 10 -1.93 -0.98 9.51
C GLY A 10 -3.05 -0.77 8.52
N ALA A 11 -2.66 -0.28 7.35
CA ALA A 11 -3.51 0.18 6.25
C ALA A 11 -4.21 -0.91 5.43
N PHE A 12 -4.19 -2.16 5.90
CA PHE A 12 -4.76 -3.31 5.21
C PHE A 12 -6.27 -3.49 5.48
N ASP A 13 -6.96 -2.45 5.94
CA ASP A 13 -8.43 -2.35 6.03
C ASP A 13 -9.05 -1.64 4.81
N ARG A 14 -8.23 -1.31 3.81
CA ARG A 14 -8.68 -0.83 2.50
C ARG A 14 -8.01 -1.64 1.40
N HIS A 15 -8.57 -1.58 0.19
CA HIS A 15 -7.95 -2.23 -0.95
C HIS A 15 -6.74 -1.43 -1.46
N ASN A 16 -5.55 -1.88 -1.08
CA ASN A 16 -4.27 -1.49 -1.65
C ASN A 16 -3.35 -2.72 -1.64
N LEU A 17 -2.77 -3.05 -2.80
CA LEU A 17 -1.90 -4.20 -3.03
C LEU A 17 -0.78 -4.28 -2.00
N GLY A 18 -0.05 -3.18 -1.83
CA GLY A 18 1.07 -3.11 -0.91
C GLY A 18 0.65 -3.27 0.54
N ASP A 19 -0.36 -2.53 0.97
CA ASP A 19 -0.83 -2.54 2.35
C ASP A 19 -1.33 -3.94 2.76
N ILE A 20 -2.09 -4.61 1.91
CA ILE A 20 -2.55 -5.99 2.15
C ILE A 20 -1.37 -6.97 2.17
N LEU A 21 -0.43 -6.86 1.24
CA LEU A 21 0.75 -7.74 1.21
C LEU A 21 1.68 -7.53 2.42
N LEU A 22 1.79 -6.30 2.96
CA LEU A 22 2.54 -6.03 4.19
C LEU A 22 2.00 -6.84 5.37
N ALA A 23 0.67 -6.96 5.50
CA ALA A 23 0.06 -7.79 6.53
C ALA A 23 0.35 -9.28 6.34
N TRP A 24 0.30 -9.78 5.10
CA TRP A 24 0.68 -11.16 4.79
C TRP A 24 2.14 -11.45 5.15
N VAL A 25 3.06 -10.58 4.75
CA VAL A 25 4.49 -10.73 5.07
C VAL A 25 4.70 -10.73 6.57
N ALA A 26 4.16 -9.74 7.30
CA ALA A 26 4.30 -9.66 8.74
C ALA A 26 3.74 -10.90 9.46
N ALA A 27 2.57 -11.40 9.05
CA ALA A 27 1.97 -12.60 9.61
C ALA A 27 2.83 -13.85 9.35
N ALA A 28 3.34 -14.02 8.13
CA ALA A 28 4.20 -15.15 7.79
C ALA A 28 5.53 -15.14 8.55
N GLU A 29 6.13 -13.97 8.75
CA GLU A 29 7.35 -13.84 9.56
C GLU A 29 7.13 -14.19 11.02
N LEU A 30 6.03 -13.70 11.62
CA LEU A 30 5.69 -14.03 13.00
C LEU A 30 5.42 -15.53 13.16
N ALA A 31 4.76 -16.16 12.19
CA ALA A 31 4.48 -17.59 12.20
C ALA A 31 5.75 -18.46 12.08
N ARG A 32 6.83 -17.92 11.49
CA ARG A 32 8.13 -18.62 11.37
C ARG A 32 9.05 -18.44 12.57
N ARG A 33 8.65 -17.67 13.60
CA ARG A 33 9.43 -17.53 14.84
C ARG A 33 9.46 -18.87 15.60
N PRO A 34 10.52 -19.15 16.39
CA PRO A 34 10.61 -20.37 17.20
C PRO A 34 9.42 -20.60 18.15
N SER A 35 8.82 -19.51 18.63
CA SER A 35 7.62 -19.51 19.47
C SER A 35 6.58 -18.57 18.83
N PRO A 36 5.76 -19.07 17.89
CA PRO A 36 4.80 -18.23 17.17
C PRO A 36 3.61 -17.92 18.07
N ARG A 37 3.31 -16.62 18.19
CA ARG A 37 2.13 -16.11 18.89
C ARG A 37 0.96 -15.97 17.93
N PRO A 38 -0.29 -16.16 18.40
CA PRO A 38 -1.46 -15.84 17.59
C PRO A 38 -1.44 -14.37 17.15
N VAL A 39 -1.93 -14.08 15.94
CA VAL A 39 -2.01 -12.70 15.42
C VAL A 39 -3.46 -12.23 15.34
N ILE A 40 -3.69 -10.97 15.68
CA ILE A 40 -4.96 -10.28 15.46
C ILE A 40 -4.71 -9.17 14.44
N LEU A 41 -5.49 -9.17 13.36
CA LEU A 41 -5.39 -8.20 12.28
C LEU A 41 -6.29 -7.01 12.61
N ALA A 42 -5.70 -5.83 12.73
CA ALA A 42 -6.39 -4.61 13.08
C ALA A 42 -6.09 -3.47 12.08
N GLY A 43 -7.11 -2.67 11.84
CA GLY A 43 -7.05 -1.44 11.05
C GLY A 43 -7.87 -0.35 11.74
N LEU A 44 -8.17 0.72 11.04
CA LEU A 44 -9.02 1.79 11.57
C LEU A 44 -10.50 1.40 11.55
N ALA A 45 -10.91 0.51 10.64
CA ALA A 45 -12.28 0.02 10.56
C ALA A 45 -12.37 -1.51 10.47
N GLU A 46 -13.49 -2.07 10.96
CA GLU A 46 -13.80 -3.48 10.79
C GLU A 46 -14.17 -3.77 9.33
N ARG A 47 -13.48 -4.73 8.71
CA ARG A 47 -13.59 -5.03 7.28
C ARG A 47 -13.37 -6.51 7.00
N ASP A 48 -14.00 -7.01 5.94
CA ASP A 48 -13.66 -8.31 5.35
C ASP A 48 -13.15 -8.07 3.93
N LEU A 49 -11.83 -8.25 3.75
CA LEU A 49 -11.15 -8.14 2.46
C LEU A 49 -10.84 -9.51 1.86
N GLY A 50 -11.47 -10.58 2.32
CA GLY A 50 -11.20 -11.94 1.86
C GLY A 50 -11.40 -12.12 0.35
N SER A 51 -12.38 -11.43 -0.25
CA SER A 51 -12.60 -11.45 -1.71
C SER A 51 -11.51 -10.75 -2.53
N ALA A 52 -10.66 -9.95 -1.88
CA ALA A 52 -9.51 -9.29 -2.46
C ALA A 52 -8.19 -9.95 -2.05
N GLY A 53 -8.23 -11.19 -1.54
CA GLY A 53 -7.06 -11.90 -1.04
C GLY A 53 -6.48 -11.34 0.27
N GLY A 54 -7.22 -10.45 0.94
CA GLY A 54 -6.85 -9.84 2.22
C GLY A 54 -7.39 -10.59 3.44
N PHE A 55 -7.62 -9.85 4.52
CA PHE A 55 -7.98 -10.40 5.83
C PHE A 55 -9.35 -9.91 6.32
N LYS A 56 -9.88 -10.62 7.31
CA LYS A 56 -10.84 -10.04 8.25
C LYS A 56 -10.08 -9.18 9.23
N VAL A 57 -10.43 -7.90 9.28
CA VAL A 57 -9.75 -6.85 10.04
C VAL A 57 -10.69 -6.33 11.10
N ARG A 58 -10.19 -6.15 12.33
CA ARG A 58 -10.93 -5.53 13.43
C ARG A 58 -10.60 -4.04 13.53
N ALA A 59 -11.56 -3.21 13.95
CA ALA A 59 -11.29 -1.81 14.27
C ALA A 59 -10.42 -1.71 15.54
N ILE A 60 -9.29 -1.00 15.46
CA ILE A 60 -8.33 -0.88 16.57
C ILE A 60 -8.94 -0.17 17.78
N ALA A 61 -9.83 0.81 17.56
CA ALA A 61 -10.54 1.51 18.62
C ALA A 61 -11.45 0.56 19.42
N ASP A 62 -12.14 -0.34 18.74
CA ASP A 62 -13.02 -1.34 19.37
C ASP A 62 -12.20 -2.42 20.06
N LEU A 63 -11.11 -2.85 19.41
CA LEU A 63 -10.18 -3.83 19.94
C LEU A 63 -9.58 -3.35 21.27
N ALA A 64 -9.12 -2.09 21.32
CA ALA A 64 -8.55 -1.49 22.51
C ALA A 64 -9.55 -1.40 23.67
N ARG A 65 -10.80 -0.97 23.40
CA ARG A 65 -11.87 -0.93 24.40
C ARG A 65 -12.19 -2.31 25.00
N GLN A 66 -12.10 -3.35 24.19
CA GLN A 66 -12.37 -4.73 24.59
C GLN A 66 -11.11 -5.47 25.08
N TRP A 67 -9.94 -4.83 25.03
CA TRP A 67 -8.68 -5.50 25.33
C TRP A 67 -8.54 -5.82 26.82
N GLY A 68 -9.08 -4.94 27.68
CA GLY A 68 -8.96 -5.02 29.13
C GLY A 68 -7.52 -4.79 29.60
N ASP A 69 -7.16 -5.37 30.74
CA ASP A 69 -5.85 -5.18 31.38
C ASP A 69 -4.75 -6.11 30.83
N ARG A 70 -5.00 -6.80 29.72
CA ARG A 70 -4.02 -7.69 29.09
C ARG A 70 -2.91 -6.86 28.42
N PRO A 71 -1.63 -7.31 28.47
CA PRO A 71 -0.57 -6.67 27.71
C PRO A 71 -0.92 -6.63 26.22
N ALA A 72 -0.81 -5.43 25.62
CA ALA A 72 -1.07 -5.20 24.20
C ALA A 72 0.23 -4.97 23.44
N ASP A 73 0.72 -6.00 22.74
CA ASP A 73 1.82 -5.85 21.80
C ASP A 73 1.26 -5.50 20.42
N VAL A 74 1.74 -4.39 19.84
CA VAL A 74 1.30 -3.85 18.56
C VAL A 74 2.46 -3.76 17.59
N LEU A 75 2.32 -4.42 16.45
CA LEU A 75 3.22 -4.26 15.32
C LEU A 75 2.52 -3.42 14.25
N HIS A 76 3.01 -2.19 14.05
CA HIS A 76 2.64 -1.36 12.91
C HIS A 76 3.32 -1.94 11.66
N VAL A 77 2.53 -2.57 10.79
CA VAL A 77 3.01 -3.08 9.50
C VAL A 77 3.14 -1.91 8.54
N GLY A 78 4.26 -1.81 7.84
CA GLY A 78 4.78 -0.62 7.14
C GLY A 78 3.86 0.11 6.16
N GLY A 79 4.42 0.57 5.05
CA GLY A 79 3.66 1.42 4.13
C GLY A 79 3.70 2.90 4.54
N GLU A 80 2.89 3.73 3.89
CA GLU A 80 2.92 5.19 4.10
C GLU A 80 2.08 5.59 5.33
N LEU A 81 2.64 5.41 6.53
CA LEU A 81 1.92 5.63 7.79
C LEU A 81 2.15 7.02 8.38
N LEU A 82 3.30 7.64 8.12
CA LEU A 82 3.72 8.86 8.83
C LEU A 82 3.09 10.14 8.31
N THR A 83 2.39 10.07 7.17
CA THR A 83 1.84 11.24 6.46
C THR A 83 0.34 11.11 6.15
N CYS A 84 -0.24 9.93 6.39
CA CYS A 84 -1.67 9.69 6.20
C CYS A 84 -2.48 10.23 7.39
N ASP A 85 -3.20 11.33 7.17
CA ASP A 85 -4.07 11.89 8.19
C ASP A 85 -5.37 11.07 8.36
N LEU A 86 -6.04 11.26 9.50
CA LEU A 86 -7.22 10.51 9.87
C LEU A 86 -8.41 10.80 8.93
N PHE A 87 -8.49 12.00 8.34
CA PHE A 87 -9.53 12.34 7.38
C PHE A 87 -9.33 11.58 6.06
N GLN A 88 -8.12 11.61 5.51
CA GLN A 88 -7.75 10.82 4.34
C GLN A 88 -8.05 9.35 4.57
N ALA A 89 -7.64 8.80 5.72
CA ALA A 89 -7.93 7.42 6.07
C ALA A 89 -9.44 7.13 6.15
N ALA A 90 -10.21 8.00 6.80
CA ALA A 90 -11.66 7.86 6.90
C ALA A 90 -12.35 7.88 5.52
N VAL A 91 -11.93 8.78 4.63
CA VAL A 91 -12.43 8.85 3.24
C VAL A 91 -12.11 7.57 2.48
N MET A 92 -10.87 7.08 2.56
CA MET A 92 -10.45 5.84 1.90
C MET A 92 -11.27 4.61 2.34
N LEU A 93 -11.87 4.68 3.53
CA LEU A 93 -12.68 3.62 4.11
C LEU A 93 -14.19 3.75 3.81
N GLN A 94 -14.64 4.81 3.13
CA GLN A 94 -16.07 5.02 2.80
C GLN A 94 -16.56 4.25 1.57
N GLY A 95 -15.66 3.67 0.76
CA GLY A 95 -16.03 3.02 -0.50
C GLY A 95 -16.77 3.99 -1.43
N ALA A 96 -17.98 3.61 -1.85
CA ALA A 96 -18.80 4.42 -2.77
C ALA A 96 -19.20 5.81 -2.22
N ALA A 97 -19.14 6.04 -0.92
CA ALA A 97 -19.48 7.32 -0.30
C ALA A 97 -18.28 8.30 -0.19
N ALA A 98 -17.10 7.93 -0.70
CA ALA A 98 -15.90 8.75 -0.63
C ALA A 98 -16.06 10.13 -1.28
N ASP A 99 -16.60 10.19 -2.50
CA ASP A 99 -16.78 11.46 -3.22
C ASP A 99 -17.71 12.42 -2.50
N ALA A 100 -18.80 11.89 -1.93
CA ALA A 100 -19.72 12.68 -1.12
C ALA A 100 -19.05 13.21 0.16
N ALA A 101 -18.20 12.40 0.82
CA ALA A 101 -17.44 12.86 1.98
C ALA A 101 -16.41 13.94 1.61
N MET A 102 -15.68 13.76 0.52
CA MET A 102 -14.72 14.75 0.02
C MET A 102 -15.41 16.07 -0.31
N ALA A 103 -16.49 16.04 -1.09
CA ALA A 103 -17.25 17.23 -1.47
C ALA A 103 -17.83 17.95 -0.25
N ARG A 104 -18.34 17.20 0.73
CA ARG A 104 -18.94 17.74 1.95
C ARG A 104 -17.95 18.54 2.80
N TYR A 105 -16.70 18.09 2.89
CA TYR A 105 -15.70 18.69 3.79
C TYR A 105 -14.61 19.50 3.06
N ALA A 106 -14.72 19.66 1.74
CA ALA A 106 -13.74 20.39 0.93
C ALA A 106 -13.50 21.83 1.42
N ALA A 107 -14.55 22.52 1.89
CA ALA A 107 -14.48 23.90 2.37
C ALA A 107 -14.19 24.02 3.89
N ASP A 108 -14.25 22.93 4.64
CA ASP A 108 -14.03 22.92 6.09
C ASP A 108 -13.24 21.67 6.54
N PRO A 109 -11.90 21.72 6.42
CA PRO A 109 -11.03 20.61 6.84
C PRO A 109 -11.16 20.28 8.33
N ALA A 110 -11.51 21.25 9.19
CA ALA A 110 -11.67 21.02 10.62
C ALA A 110 -12.93 20.17 10.90
N ALA A 111 -14.04 20.47 10.21
CA ALA A 111 -15.23 19.62 10.24
C ALA A 111 -14.96 18.23 9.67
N GLY A 112 -14.17 18.13 8.59
CA GLY A 112 -13.72 16.85 8.04
C GLY A 112 -12.95 16.00 9.06
N MET A 113 -11.99 16.59 9.76
CA MET A 113 -11.24 15.91 10.83
C MET A 113 -12.14 15.51 12.00
N ALA A 114 -13.07 16.37 12.43
CA ALA A 114 -14.03 16.04 13.49
C ALA A 114 -14.98 14.89 13.10
N TRP A 115 -15.36 14.82 11.83
CA TRP A 115 -16.11 13.69 11.28
C TRP A 115 -15.28 12.41 11.29
N ALA A 116 -14.03 12.46 10.82
CA ALA A 116 -13.14 11.31 10.77
C ALA A 116 -12.91 10.69 12.15
N ARG A 117 -12.64 11.52 13.17
CA ARG A 117 -12.53 11.11 14.58
C ARG A 117 -13.77 10.37 15.08
N ARG A 118 -14.95 10.88 14.74
CA ARG A 118 -16.23 10.28 15.16
C ARG A 118 -16.48 8.94 14.47
N VAL A 119 -16.24 8.86 13.17
CA VAL A 119 -16.48 7.65 12.37
C VAL A 119 -15.51 6.53 12.75
N LEU A 120 -14.24 6.87 12.99
CA LEU A 120 -13.20 5.89 13.32
C LEU A 120 -13.05 5.65 14.83
N GLY A 121 -13.76 6.40 15.68
CA GLY A 121 -13.71 6.23 17.14
C GLY A 121 -12.36 6.61 17.75
N LEU A 122 -11.60 7.49 17.10
CA LEU A 122 -10.25 7.88 17.48
C LEU A 122 -10.17 9.38 17.75
N LYS A 123 -9.21 9.80 18.58
CA LYS A 123 -9.05 11.21 18.98
C LYS A 123 -7.83 11.88 18.36
N GLN A 124 -6.98 11.13 17.68
CA GLN A 124 -5.73 11.61 17.12
C GLN A 124 -5.92 12.35 15.77
N ASN A 125 -4.85 12.89 15.18
CA ASN A 125 -4.86 13.49 13.84
C ASN A 125 -4.36 12.52 12.79
N MET A 126 -3.40 11.65 13.14
CA MET A 126 -2.83 10.68 12.22
C MET A 126 -3.68 9.41 12.17
N GLY A 127 -3.80 8.80 10.99
CA GLY A 127 -4.59 7.58 10.83
C GLY A 127 -3.94 6.39 11.52
N TYR A 128 -2.93 5.83 10.85
CA TYR A 128 -2.35 4.52 11.17
C TYR A 128 -1.16 4.59 12.15
N LEU A 129 -1.24 5.50 13.13
CA LEU A 129 -0.28 5.64 14.22
C LEU A 129 -1.02 5.69 15.56
N VAL A 130 -1.12 4.56 16.24
CA VAL A 130 -1.80 4.50 17.54
C VAL A 130 -0.82 4.74 18.69
N PRO A 131 -1.23 5.48 19.74
CA PRO A 131 -0.42 5.61 20.95
C PRO A 131 -0.43 4.35 21.80
N LYS A 132 0.62 4.16 22.61
CA LYS A 132 0.61 3.17 23.71
C LYS A 132 -0.57 3.42 24.65
N SER A 133 -0.89 4.68 24.90
CA SER A 133 -2.03 5.08 25.75
C SER A 133 -3.40 4.69 25.19
N LEU A 134 -3.49 4.13 23.98
CA LEU A 134 -4.73 3.56 23.47
C LEU A 134 -5.15 2.32 24.28
N PHE A 135 -4.19 1.59 24.84
CA PHE A 135 -4.42 0.38 25.64
C PHE A 135 -4.20 0.66 27.13
N ALA A 136 -4.99 0.01 27.99
CA ALA A 136 -4.86 0.14 29.45
C ALA A 136 -3.53 -0.42 29.98
N ASN A 137 -3.01 -1.48 29.32
CA ASN A 137 -1.74 -2.12 29.64
C ASN A 137 -0.91 -2.30 28.33
N PRO A 138 -0.22 -1.24 27.86
CA PRO A 138 0.57 -1.32 26.63
C PRO A 138 1.81 -2.20 26.83
N GLY A 139 2.06 -3.08 25.87
CA GLY A 139 3.28 -3.85 25.75
C GLY A 139 4.24 -3.23 24.74
N LEU A 140 4.78 -4.06 23.86
CA LEU A 140 5.73 -3.68 22.82
C LEU A 140 5.04 -3.02 21.63
N PHE A 141 5.54 -1.87 21.20
CA PHE A 141 5.12 -1.17 19.99
C PHE A 141 6.28 -1.16 18.99
N GLU A 142 6.13 -1.92 17.91
CA GLU A 142 7.11 -2.01 16.83
C GLU A 142 6.57 -1.30 15.57
N TYR A 143 7.46 -0.65 14.82
CA TYR A 143 7.18 -0.06 13.51
C TYR A 143 8.13 -0.65 12.47
N ARG A 144 7.56 -1.33 11.45
CA ARG A 144 8.36 -2.04 10.45
C ARG A 144 8.33 -1.35 9.10
N ALA A 145 9.47 -0.80 8.70
CA ALA A 145 9.71 -0.19 7.40
C ALA A 145 8.60 0.82 7.01
N VAL A 146 8.27 1.73 7.93
CA VAL A 146 7.28 2.77 7.68
C VAL A 146 7.84 3.84 6.75
N GLY A 147 6.97 4.41 5.91
CA GLY A 147 7.26 5.54 5.02
C GLY A 147 6.71 6.85 5.56
N GLY A 148 7.46 7.92 5.30
CA GLY A 148 7.12 9.29 5.67
C GLY A 148 7.91 10.31 4.88
N VAL A 149 8.03 10.12 3.57
CA VAL A 149 8.85 11.00 2.71
C VAL A 149 8.38 12.45 2.80
N ASP A 150 7.07 12.66 2.90
CA ASP A 150 6.46 13.98 2.98
C ASP A 150 6.30 14.50 4.43
N LEU A 151 6.94 13.85 5.42
CA LEU A 151 6.81 14.22 6.84
C LEU A 151 7.24 15.66 7.12
N ALA A 152 8.19 16.21 6.37
CA ALA A 152 8.58 17.61 6.51
C ALA A 152 7.50 18.60 6.02
N GLY A 153 6.60 18.15 5.13
CA GLY A 153 5.57 18.96 4.49
C GLY A 153 4.22 18.96 5.21
N ILE A 154 4.00 18.04 6.16
CA ILE A 154 2.75 18.03 6.95
C ILE A 154 2.75 19.13 8.02
N ARG A 155 1.56 19.43 8.57
CA ARG A 155 1.38 20.48 9.56
C ARG A 155 2.27 20.27 10.79
N PRO A 156 2.90 21.32 11.36
CA PRO A 156 3.82 21.17 12.49
C PRO A 156 3.21 20.42 13.68
N GLU A 157 1.94 20.65 14.00
CA GLU A 157 1.22 19.98 15.08
C GLU A 157 0.99 18.48 14.82
N TRP A 158 0.80 18.09 13.55
CA TRP A 158 0.65 16.68 13.18
C TRP A 158 2.01 15.98 13.13
N ARG A 159 3.04 16.69 12.66
CA ARG A 159 4.41 16.20 12.74
C ARG A 159 4.85 15.97 14.19
N ALA A 160 4.52 16.88 15.11
CA ALA A 160 4.78 16.69 16.53
C ALA A 160 4.08 15.42 17.05
N GLU A 161 2.81 15.21 16.69
CA GLU A 161 2.09 13.97 17.04
C GLU A 161 2.82 12.73 16.51
N VAL A 162 3.26 12.72 15.24
CA VAL A 162 4.04 11.60 14.67
C VAL A 162 5.30 11.33 15.49
N LEU A 163 6.08 12.37 15.79
CA LEU A 163 7.33 12.24 16.54
C LEU A 163 7.09 11.74 17.96
N ASP A 164 6.05 12.23 18.64
CA ASP A 164 5.66 11.75 19.96
C ASP A 164 5.33 10.24 19.93
N ARG A 165 4.57 9.77 18.92
CA ARG A 165 4.24 8.34 18.77
C ARG A 165 5.47 7.49 18.50
N LEU A 166 6.36 7.94 17.63
CA LEU A 166 7.58 7.21 17.32
C LEU A 166 8.56 7.20 18.51
N GLY A 167 8.54 8.23 19.36
CA GLY A 167 9.30 8.25 20.61
C GLY A 167 8.83 7.21 21.65
N GLU A 168 7.60 6.70 21.52
CA GLU A 168 7.07 5.61 22.36
C GLU A 168 7.51 4.21 21.86
N ALA A 169 8.11 4.11 20.66
CA ALA A 169 8.41 2.84 20.00
C ALA A 169 9.50 2.02 20.72
N ASP A 170 9.31 0.71 20.81
CA ASP A 170 10.32 -0.24 21.30
C ASP A 170 11.26 -0.71 20.17
N ALA A 171 10.79 -0.66 18.93
CA ALA A 171 11.61 -0.84 17.73
C ALA A 171 11.04 -0.04 16.56
N LEU A 172 11.93 0.59 15.79
CA LEU A 172 11.55 1.44 14.66
C LEU A 172 12.46 1.18 13.47
N SER A 173 11.85 0.95 12.32
CA SER A 173 12.52 0.94 11.03
C SER A 173 11.72 1.69 9.98
N VAL A 174 12.44 2.28 9.02
CA VAL A 174 11.89 3.06 7.90
C VAL A 174 12.38 2.49 6.58
N ARG A 175 11.57 2.69 5.52
CA ARG A 175 11.81 2.06 4.21
C ARG A 175 12.67 2.86 3.25
N ASP A 176 13.03 4.09 3.58
CA ASP A 176 13.79 4.98 2.70
C ASP A 176 14.66 5.96 3.49
N ALA A 177 15.73 6.41 2.84
CA ALA A 177 16.72 7.29 3.46
C ALA A 177 16.18 8.70 3.76
N VAL A 178 15.17 9.17 3.01
CA VAL A 178 14.57 10.49 3.18
C VAL A 178 13.78 10.54 4.49
N THR A 179 12.91 9.56 4.71
CA THR A 179 12.18 9.38 5.96
C THR A 179 13.14 9.24 7.14
N ARG A 180 14.21 8.43 7.00
CA ARG A 180 15.23 8.29 8.05
C ARG A 180 15.88 9.63 8.39
N ALA A 181 16.21 10.44 7.38
CA ALA A 181 16.83 11.75 7.59
C ALA A 181 15.88 12.72 8.32
N HIS A 182 14.59 12.71 8.00
CA HIS A 182 13.60 13.51 8.71
C HIS A 182 13.47 13.14 10.19
N LEU A 183 13.49 11.84 10.51
CA LEU A 183 13.45 11.34 11.88
C LEU A 183 14.73 11.67 12.65
N ALA A 184 15.90 11.46 12.03
CA ALA A 184 17.20 11.77 12.63
C ALA A 184 17.35 13.26 12.95
N ALA A 185 16.88 14.14 12.07
CA ALA A 185 16.84 15.59 12.30
C ALA A 185 15.95 15.99 13.50
N SER A 186 15.05 15.11 13.90
CA SER A 186 14.16 15.27 15.05
C SER A 186 14.63 14.48 16.28
N GLY A 187 15.84 13.91 16.25
CA GLY A 187 16.43 13.14 17.35
C GLY A 187 15.92 11.70 17.49
N ILE A 188 15.21 11.17 16.49
CA ILE A 188 14.70 9.80 16.49
C ILE A 188 15.62 8.92 15.63
N ASP A 189 16.23 7.92 16.24
CA ASP A 189 16.99 6.89 15.51
C ASP A 189 16.04 5.83 14.94
N ALA A 190 16.25 5.48 13.67
CA ALA A 190 15.43 4.52 12.95
C ALA A 190 16.30 3.65 12.06
N ALA A 191 16.17 2.34 12.20
CA ALA A 191 16.86 1.40 11.33
C ALA A 191 16.35 1.54 9.88
N LEU A 192 17.26 1.46 8.91
CA LEU A 192 16.88 1.41 7.51
C LEU A 192 16.65 -0.05 7.11
N ALA A 193 15.46 -0.37 6.60
CA ALA A 193 15.11 -1.73 6.17
C ALA A 193 14.29 -1.67 4.86
N PRO A 194 14.47 -2.60 3.91
CA PRO A 194 13.68 -2.60 2.69
C PRO A 194 12.19 -2.81 2.99
N ASP A 195 11.32 -2.34 2.10
CA ASP A 195 9.88 -2.55 2.26
C ASP A 195 9.59 -4.07 2.26
N PRO A 196 8.87 -4.61 3.26
CA PRO A 196 8.67 -6.04 3.41
C PRO A 196 8.00 -6.71 2.21
N VAL A 197 7.24 -5.98 1.39
CA VAL A 197 6.62 -6.50 0.16
C VAL A 197 7.66 -7.05 -0.81
N SER A 198 8.90 -6.57 -0.77
CA SER A 198 10.02 -7.12 -1.57
C SER A 198 10.25 -8.62 -1.36
N ARG A 199 9.81 -9.19 -0.24
CA ARG A 199 9.94 -10.61 0.09
C ARG A 199 8.69 -11.42 -0.18
N ALA A 200 7.61 -10.81 -0.65
CA ALA A 200 6.36 -11.51 -0.93
C ALA A 200 6.54 -12.66 -1.95
N PRO A 201 7.32 -12.51 -3.05
CA PRO A 201 7.58 -13.62 -3.97
C PRO A 201 8.25 -14.83 -3.33
N ASP A 202 9.22 -14.60 -2.43
CA ASP A 202 9.95 -15.67 -1.74
C ASP A 202 9.12 -16.34 -0.64
N LEU A 203 8.25 -15.56 0.02
CA LEU A 203 7.40 -16.06 1.09
C LEU A 203 6.18 -16.82 0.58
N PHE A 204 5.68 -16.49 -0.62
CA PHE A 204 4.44 -17.02 -1.17
C PHE A 204 4.54 -17.53 -2.62
N PRO A 205 5.62 -18.23 -3.03
CA PRO A 205 5.82 -18.61 -4.42
C PRO A 205 4.71 -19.53 -4.94
N GLU A 206 4.28 -20.50 -4.13
CA GLU A 206 3.23 -21.44 -4.54
C GLU A 206 1.88 -20.77 -4.72
N ARG A 207 1.59 -19.74 -3.92
CA ARG A 207 0.33 -18.99 -4.05
C ARG A 207 0.31 -18.20 -5.35
N ILE A 208 1.39 -17.50 -5.65
CA ILE A 208 1.52 -16.74 -6.90
C ILE A 208 1.41 -17.69 -8.10
N ARG A 209 2.07 -18.86 -8.07
CA ARG A 209 1.97 -19.86 -9.13
C ARG A 209 0.54 -20.41 -9.29
N ALA A 210 -0.15 -20.71 -8.20
CA ALA A 210 -1.53 -21.20 -8.24
C ALA A 210 -2.47 -20.20 -8.94
N HIS A 211 -2.37 -18.91 -8.57
CA HIS A 211 -3.15 -17.86 -9.22
C HIS A 211 -2.74 -17.65 -10.68
N ALA A 212 -1.47 -17.86 -11.05
CA ALA A 212 -1.00 -17.75 -12.44
C ALA A 212 -1.53 -18.84 -13.39
N LEU A 213 -2.10 -19.92 -12.85
CA LEU A 213 -2.62 -21.07 -13.61
C LEU A 213 -4.13 -21.01 -13.87
N SER A 214 -4.85 -20.03 -13.31
CA SER A 214 -6.30 -19.93 -13.47
C SER A 214 -6.77 -18.47 -13.54
N GLY A 215 -8.08 -18.28 -13.74
CA GLY A 215 -8.70 -16.96 -13.73
C GLY A 215 -8.15 -15.99 -14.77
N GLU A 216 -8.24 -14.71 -14.44
CA GLU A 216 -7.81 -13.62 -15.30
C GLU A 216 -6.29 -13.61 -15.58
N PRO A 217 -5.38 -13.90 -14.61
CA PRO A 217 -3.94 -13.97 -14.89
C PRO A 217 -3.59 -14.98 -15.99
N ALA A 218 -4.17 -16.18 -15.96
CA ALA A 218 -3.95 -17.18 -16.99
C ALA A 218 -4.51 -16.73 -18.35
N ALA A 219 -5.68 -16.08 -18.36
CA ALA A 219 -6.28 -15.52 -19.57
C ALA A 219 -5.40 -14.43 -20.21
N MET A 220 -4.80 -13.55 -19.40
CA MET A 220 -3.87 -12.52 -19.92
C MET A 220 -2.64 -13.14 -20.56
N ARG A 221 -2.05 -14.17 -19.94
CA ARG A 221 -0.92 -14.88 -20.53
C ARG A 221 -1.28 -15.57 -21.85
N ALA A 222 -2.47 -16.17 -21.93
CA ALA A 222 -2.95 -16.81 -23.15
C ALA A 222 -3.26 -15.81 -24.28
N ALA A 223 -3.82 -14.65 -23.94
CA ALA A 223 -4.13 -13.58 -24.89
C ALA A 223 -2.86 -12.92 -25.45
N HIS A 224 -1.76 -12.94 -24.70
CA HIS A 224 -0.51 -12.27 -25.04
C HIS A 224 0.68 -13.24 -25.10
N PRO A 225 0.77 -14.12 -26.13
CA PRO A 225 1.85 -15.11 -26.23
C PRO A 225 3.23 -14.50 -26.44
N ARG A 226 3.31 -13.26 -26.93
CA ARG A 226 4.56 -12.46 -27.00
C ARG A 226 4.86 -11.70 -25.69
N GLY A 227 4.03 -11.88 -24.67
CA GLY A 227 4.06 -11.14 -23.43
C GLY A 227 3.35 -9.79 -23.49
N TYR A 228 3.28 -9.12 -22.35
CA TYR A 228 2.58 -7.85 -22.18
C TYR A 228 3.31 -6.90 -21.24
N LEU A 229 3.02 -5.61 -21.43
CA LEU A 229 3.27 -4.55 -20.47
C LEU A 229 2.12 -4.52 -19.46
N ALA A 230 2.43 -4.78 -18.18
CA ALA A 230 1.51 -4.51 -17.09
C ALA A 230 1.63 -3.04 -16.68
N MET A 231 0.55 -2.28 -16.82
CA MET A 231 0.54 -0.85 -16.52
C MET A 231 -0.48 -0.47 -15.45
N GLN A 232 -0.04 0.36 -14.51
CA GLN A 232 -0.87 0.95 -13.46
C GLN A 232 -0.51 2.43 -13.29
N PHE A 233 -1.49 3.29 -13.06
CA PHE A 233 -1.22 4.66 -12.63
C PHE A 233 -2.36 5.22 -11.80
N ALA A 234 -1.99 6.11 -10.87
CA ALA A 234 -2.93 6.78 -9.98
C ALA A 234 -3.96 7.63 -10.75
N ALA A 235 -5.18 7.73 -10.20
CA ALA A 235 -6.31 8.43 -10.78
C ALA A 235 -6.05 9.93 -11.01
N GLU A 236 -5.04 10.51 -10.36
CA GLU A 236 -4.60 11.89 -10.56
C GLU A 236 -4.16 12.19 -12.00
N TYR A 237 -3.70 11.19 -12.76
CA TYR A 237 -3.35 11.33 -14.19
C TYR A 237 -4.56 11.10 -15.12
N GLY A 238 -5.77 11.22 -14.58
CA GLY A 238 -7.03 10.98 -15.30
C GLY A 238 -7.55 12.15 -16.12
N ASP A 239 -6.89 13.30 -16.13
CA ASP A 239 -7.26 14.42 -17.01
C ASP A 239 -6.96 14.09 -18.49
N ASP A 240 -7.66 14.74 -19.41
CA ASP A 240 -7.55 14.41 -20.83
C ASP A 240 -6.14 14.64 -21.40
N ALA A 241 -5.42 15.66 -20.94
CA ALA A 241 -4.07 15.96 -21.42
C ALA A 241 -3.06 14.89 -20.98
N SER A 242 -3.14 14.45 -19.72
CA SER A 242 -2.35 13.33 -19.22
C SER A 242 -2.64 12.04 -19.98
N LEU A 243 -3.92 11.72 -20.20
CA LEU A 243 -4.30 10.51 -20.94
C LEU A 243 -3.83 10.53 -22.40
N ASP A 244 -3.90 11.67 -23.08
CA ASP A 244 -3.39 11.82 -24.46
C ASP A 244 -1.87 11.69 -24.52
N ALA A 245 -1.15 12.20 -23.52
CA ALA A 245 0.30 12.06 -23.43
C ALA A 245 0.72 10.62 -23.14
N ILE A 246 0.02 9.93 -22.22
CA ILE A 246 0.24 8.51 -21.95
C ILE A 246 -0.04 7.67 -23.20
N ALA A 247 -1.15 7.93 -23.89
CA ALA A 247 -1.53 7.17 -25.08
C ALA A 247 -0.44 7.23 -26.18
N ARG A 248 0.05 8.44 -26.50
CA ARG A 248 1.13 8.63 -27.48
C ARG A 248 2.42 7.88 -27.12
N HIS A 249 2.76 7.83 -25.83
CA HIS A 249 3.93 7.08 -25.39
C HIS A 249 3.73 5.56 -25.52
N LEU A 250 2.53 5.08 -25.17
CA LEU A 250 2.19 3.67 -25.27
C LEU A 250 2.16 3.19 -26.71
N ASP A 251 1.59 3.96 -27.65
CA ASP A 251 1.59 3.58 -29.06
C ASP A 251 3.02 3.34 -29.59
N ALA A 252 3.95 4.24 -29.26
CA ALA A 252 5.35 4.10 -29.65
C ALA A 252 6.00 2.87 -29.00
N LEU A 253 5.79 2.67 -27.70
CA LEU A 253 6.38 1.55 -26.95
C LEU A 253 5.83 0.20 -27.41
N LEU A 254 4.52 0.09 -27.65
CA LEU A 254 3.87 -1.16 -28.06
C LEU A 254 4.21 -1.50 -29.51
N ALA A 255 4.33 -0.50 -30.39
CA ALA A 255 4.78 -0.70 -31.76
C ALA A 255 6.24 -1.19 -31.83
N ASP A 256 7.14 -0.63 -31.02
CA ASP A 256 8.55 -1.02 -30.95
C ASP A 256 8.75 -2.42 -30.35
N THR A 257 8.02 -2.73 -29.28
CA THR A 257 8.22 -3.98 -28.52
C THR A 257 7.35 -5.15 -28.98
N GLY A 258 6.22 -4.87 -29.66
CA GLY A 258 5.22 -5.87 -30.05
C GLY A 258 4.47 -6.53 -28.89
N LEU A 259 4.58 -5.97 -27.68
CA LEU A 259 3.89 -6.41 -26.47
C LEU A 259 2.40 -6.05 -26.50
N GLY A 260 1.59 -6.83 -25.79
CA GLY A 260 0.25 -6.38 -25.41
C GLY A 260 0.27 -5.38 -24.26
N LEU A 261 -0.88 -4.74 -24.01
CA LEU A 261 -1.08 -3.85 -22.86
C LEU A 261 -2.11 -4.45 -21.91
N VAL A 262 -1.75 -4.58 -20.64
CA VAL A 262 -2.69 -4.95 -19.57
C VAL A 262 -2.72 -3.83 -18.53
N LEU A 263 -3.84 -3.12 -18.45
CA LEU A 263 -4.09 -2.07 -17.45
C LEU A 263 -4.70 -2.71 -16.20
N PHE A 264 -4.09 -2.50 -15.04
CA PHE A 264 -4.53 -3.10 -13.77
C PHE A 264 -4.53 -2.09 -12.63
N ARG A 265 -5.31 -2.39 -11.59
CA ARG A 265 -5.38 -1.57 -10.37
C ARG A 265 -4.58 -2.23 -9.25
N ALA A 266 -3.53 -1.57 -8.79
CA ALA A 266 -2.85 -1.87 -7.54
C ALA A 266 -3.65 -1.37 -6.32
N GLY A 267 -4.51 -0.37 -6.45
CA GLY A 267 -5.35 0.12 -5.35
C GLY A 267 -6.72 0.56 -5.83
N ALA A 268 -7.80 0.08 -5.20
CA ALA A 268 -9.17 0.45 -5.52
C ALA A 268 -9.80 1.38 -4.47
N ALA A 269 -9.04 1.70 -3.41
CA ALA A 269 -9.42 2.76 -2.48
C ALA A 269 -9.37 4.14 -3.18
N PRO A 270 -10.18 5.12 -2.74
CA PRO A 270 -10.12 6.50 -3.24
C PRO A 270 -8.70 7.05 -3.40
N TRP A 271 -8.50 7.89 -4.41
CA TRP A 271 -7.21 8.48 -4.84
C TRP A 271 -6.13 7.51 -5.33
N HIS A 272 -6.34 6.20 -5.26
CA HIS A 272 -5.42 5.23 -5.83
C HIS A 272 -5.71 5.10 -7.33
N ASP A 273 -6.34 4.03 -7.78
CA ASP A 273 -6.52 3.74 -9.19
C ASP A 273 -8.01 3.72 -9.54
N ASP A 274 -8.33 4.18 -10.75
CA ASP A 274 -9.72 4.29 -11.22
C ASP A 274 -9.93 3.55 -12.54
N LEU A 275 -10.87 2.60 -12.53
CA LEU A 275 -11.17 1.78 -13.71
C LEU A 275 -11.83 2.60 -14.84
N GLY A 276 -12.57 3.65 -14.51
CA GLY A 276 -13.13 4.60 -15.48
C GLY A 276 -12.03 5.40 -16.18
N VAL A 277 -10.98 5.80 -15.47
CA VAL A 277 -9.79 6.43 -16.05
C VAL A 277 -9.10 5.46 -17.03
N TYR A 278 -8.94 4.19 -16.67
CA TYR A 278 -8.35 3.20 -17.57
C TYR A 278 -9.21 2.90 -18.80
N ARG A 279 -10.54 2.88 -18.67
CA ARG A 279 -11.45 2.78 -19.83
C ARG A 279 -11.28 3.98 -20.78
N ARG A 280 -11.12 5.18 -20.23
CA ARG A 280 -10.86 6.40 -21.01
C ARG A 280 -9.50 6.37 -21.69
N LEU A 281 -8.47 5.79 -21.08
CA LEU A 281 -7.18 5.56 -21.75
C LEU A 281 -7.32 4.54 -22.87
N ALA A 282 -7.95 3.39 -22.62
CA ALA A 282 -8.11 2.34 -23.60
C ALA A 282 -8.88 2.83 -24.86
N ALA A 283 -9.83 3.75 -24.70
CA ALA A 283 -10.57 4.36 -25.81
C ALA A 283 -9.72 5.29 -26.71
N ARG A 284 -8.50 5.65 -26.30
CA ARG A 284 -7.56 6.50 -27.05
C ARG A 284 -6.52 5.71 -27.85
N LEU A 285 -6.45 4.40 -27.65
CA LEU A 285 -5.43 3.51 -28.18
C LEU A 285 -6.05 2.52 -29.17
N ASP A 286 -5.22 1.84 -29.98
CA ASP A 286 -5.69 0.77 -30.86
C ASP A 286 -6.18 -0.46 -30.02
N PRO A 287 -7.43 -0.89 -30.17
CA PRO A 287 -8.02 -1.93 -29.31
C PRO A 287 -7.38 -3.32 -29.45
N ALA A 288 -6.63 -3.61 -30.53
CA ALA A 288 -6.25 -4.98 -30.87
C ALA A 288 -5.34 -5.69 -29.83
N ALA A 289 -4.81 -4.98 -28.82
CA ALA A 289 -3.91 -5.56 -27.82
C ALA A 289 -4.10 -5.06 -26.38
N ILE A 290 -5.24 -4.43 -26.05
CA ILE A 290 -5.46 -3.80 -24.74
C ILE A 290 -6.44 -4.60 -23.90
N HIS A 291 -6.06 -4.92 -22.67
CA HIS A 291 -6.91 -5.59 -21.71
C HIS A 291 -7.02 -4.79 -20.42
N LEU A 292 -8.26 -4.64 -19.93
CA LEU A 292 -8.54 -4.08 -18.62
C LEU A 292 -8.65 -5.23 -17.63
N PHE A 293 -7.62 -5.42 -16.81
CA PHE A 293 -7.59 -6.42 -15.76
C PHE A 293 -8.52 -6.00 -14.62
N GLN A 294 -9.52 -6.81 -14.32
CA GLN A 294 -10.60 -6.46 -13.39
C GLN A 294 -10.38 -6.99 -11.98
N SER A 295 -9.67 -8.11 -11.81
CA SER A 295 -9.46 -8.74 -10.52
C SER A 295 -8.81 -7.79 -9.53
N LEU A 296 -9.35 -7.81 -8.32
CA LEU A 296 -8.87 -7.10 -7.14
C LEU A 296 -8.29 -8.09 -6.12
N ASP A 297 -8.15 -9.38 -6.47
CA ASP A 297 -7.40 -10.28 -5.62
C ASP A 297 -5.91 -9.92 -5.72
N VAL A 298 -5.29 -9.57 -4.59
CA VAL A 298 -3.86 -9.22 -4.55
C VAL A 298 -2.96 -10.32 -5.09
N TRP A 299 -3.36 -11.59 -4.99
CA TRP A 299 -2.60 -12.73 -5.51
C TRP A 299 -2.78 -12.90 -7.02
N ASP A 300 -3.95 -12.56 -7.57
CA ASP A 300 -4.14 -12.43 -9.01
C ASP A 300 -3.28 -11.30 -9.57
N ILE A 301 -3.19 -10.17 -8.87
CA ILE A 301 -2.32 -9.05 -9.27
C ILE A 301 -0.83 -9.46 -9.17
N CYS A 302 -0.42 -10.19 -8.14
CA CYS A 302 0.94 -10.75 -8.06
C CYS A 302 1.22 -11.69 -9.25
N ALA A 303 0.27 -12.56 -9.59
CA ALA A 303 0.39 -13.49 -10.71
C ALA A 303 0.41 -12.79 -12.08
N LEU A 304 -0.38 -11.72 -12.24
CA LEU A 304 -0.33 -10.84 -13.40
C LEU A 304 1.06 -10.23 -13.55
N LEU A 305 1.60 -9.63 -12.48
CA LEU A 305 2.94 -9.05 -12.54
C LEU A 305 4.01 -10.12 -12.84
N ALA A 306 3.92 -11.29 -12.23
CA ALA A 306 4.86 -12.40 -12.46
C ALA A 306 4.84 -12.92 -13.91
N GLY A 307 3.73 -12.74 -14.62
CA GLY A 307 3.58 -13.12 -16.02
C GLY A 307 3.89 -12.01 -17.03
N ALA A 308 4.17 -10.80 -16.56
CA ALA A 308 4.41 -9.63 -17.41
C ALA A 308 5.86 -9.64 -17.95
N SER A 309 6.03 -9.15 -19.17
CA SER A 309 7.37 -8.91 -19.73
C SER A 309 7.98 -7.63 -19.16
N ARG A 310 7.13 -6.62 -18.95
CA ARG A 310 7.51 -5.30 -18.43
C ARG A 310 6.43 -4.77 -17.49
N HIS A 311 6.84 -3.96 -16.52
CA HIS A 311 5.95 -3.18 -15.67
C HIS A 311 6.19 -1.68 -15.85
N CYS A 312 5.13 -0.90 -15.96
CA CYS A 312 5.17 0.56 -15.93
C CYS A 312 4.12 1.08 -14.95
N GLY A 313 4.51 1.93 -14.02
CA GLY A 313 3.50 2.57 -13.19
C GLY A 313 3.99 3.50 -12.12
N THR A 314 3.03 4.11 -11.42
CA THR A 314 3.29 5.11 -10.38
C THR A 314 3.19 4.55 -8.97
N SER A 315 2.70 3.32 -8.80
CA SER A 315 2.69 2.61 -7.51
C SER A 315 4.08 2.15 -7.09
N LEU A 316 4.50 2.58 -5.89
CA LEU A 316 5.71 2.09 -5.23
C LEU A 316 5.70 0.56 -5.08
N HIS A 317 4.60 -0.01 -4.60
CA HIS A 317 4.50 -1.44 -4.38
C HIS A 317 4.39 -2.24 -5.68
N GLY A 318 3.81 -1.66 -6.74
CA GLY A 318 3.89 -2.23 -8.09
C GLY A 318 5.35 -2.36 -8.53
N TRP A 319 6.14 -1.29 -8.39
CA TRP A 319 7.57 -1.31 -8.73
C TRP A 319 8.38 -2.31 -7.88
N ILE A 320 8.21 -2.30 -6.55
CA ILE A 320 8.91 -3.21 -5.63
C ILE A 320 8.62 -4.67 -6.01
N LEU A 321 7.34 -5.00 -6.20
CA LEU A 321 6.91 -6.36 -6.46
C LEU A 321 7.40 -6.84 -7.84
N SER A 322 7.28 -6.02 -8.88
CA SER A 322 7.84 -6.33 -10.20
C SER A 322 9.33 -6.61 -10.15
N ARG A 323 10.10 -5.78 -9.42
CA ARG A 323 11.54 -5.99 -9.24
C ARG A 323 11.85 -7.29 -8.50
N ALA A 324 11.11 -7.58 -7.43
CA ALA A 324 11.25 -8.82 -6.66
C ALA A 324 10.87 -10.08 -7.47
N LEU A 325 9.95 -9.94 -8.43
CA LEU A 325 9.56 -11.00 -9.37
C LEU A 325 10.51 -11.14 -10.57
N GLY A 326 11.55 -10.30 -10.68
CA GLY A 326 12.49 -10.30 -11.80
C GLY A 326 11.95 -9.64 -13.08
N VAL A 327 10.87 -8.87 -12.99
CA VAL A 327 10.23 -8.18 -14.11
C VAL A 327 10.94 -6.86 -14.39
N GLU A 328 11.22 -6.58 -15.67
CA GLU A 328 11.80 -5.31 -16.10
C GLU A 328 10.83 -4.15 -15.82
N THR A 329 11.33 -3.05 -15.27
CA THR A 329 10.52 -1.85 -15.02
C THR A 329 10.89 -0.73 -15.99
N THR A 330 9.87 -0.15 -16.62
CA THR A 330 10.02 1.02 -17.51
C THR A 330 9.53 2.27 -16.76
N PRO A 331 10.19 3.43 -16.93
CA PRO A 331 9.72 4.68 -16.36
C PRO A 331 8.30 5.05 -16.81
N PHE A 332 7.53 5.67 -15.92
CA PHE A 332 6.25 6.28 -16.26
C PHE A 332 6.48 7.51 -17.16
N PRO A 333 5.67 7.72 -18.22
CA PRO A 333 5.95 8.74 -19.25
C PRO A 333 5.69 10.18 -18.82
N LEU A 334 5.08 10.40 -17.65
CA LEU A 334 4.80 11.72 -17.09
C LEU A 334 5.60 11.96 -15.81
N PRO A 335 5.81 13.22 -15.41
CA PRO A 335 6.43 13.54 -14.13
C PRO A 335 5.69 12.86 -12.99
N LEU A 336 6.43 12.16 -12.14
CA LEU A 336 5.87 11.55 -10.94
C LEU A 336 5.60 12.64 -9.90
N HIS A 337 4.35 12.77 -9.48
CA HIS A 337 3.98 13.63 -8.36
C HIS A 337 4.39 13.05 -7.00
N GLN A 338 4.72 11.75 -6.93
CA GLN A 338 4.94 11.03 -5.68
C GLN A 338 6.43 10.82 -5.40
N ALA A 339 6.99 11.61 -4.48
CA ALA A 339 8.39 11.53 -4.05
C ALA A 339 8.76 10.15 -3.46
N LYS A 340 7.78 9.39 -2.96
CA LYS A 340 7.98 8.08 -2.34
C LYS A 340 8.65 7.04 -3.23
N LEU A 341 8.34 7.01 -4.53
CA LEU A 341 8.93 6.05 -5.46
C LEU A 341 10.41 6.37 -5.68
N ALA A 342 10.72 7.64 -5.94
CA ALA A 342 12.10 8.11 -6.10
C ALA A 342 12.93 7.86 -4.84
N ALA A 343 12.42 8.25 -3.66
CA ALA A 343 13.13 8.04 -2.39
C ALA A 343 13.47 6.56 -2.14
N TYR A 344 12.55 5.64 -2.45
CA TYR A 344 12.81 4.21 -2.32
C TYR A 344 13.82 3.71 -3.36
N GLN A 345 13.68 4.13 -4.62
CA GLN A 345 14.61 3.77 -5.70
C GLN A 345 16.03 4.26 -5.39
N ASP A 346 16.20 5.51 -4.96
CA ASP A 346 17.50 6.06 -4.61
C ASP A 346 18.13 5.32 -3.42
N THR A 347 17.30 4.83 -2.49
CA THR A 347 17.77 4.07 -1.33
C THR A 347 18.23 2.65 -1.71
N TRP A 348 17.52 1.96 -2.61
CA TRP A 348 17.69 0.51 -2.80
C TRP A 348 18.06 0.04 -4.22
N ALA A 349 17.85 0.87 -5.25
CA ALA A 349 18.04 0.46 -6.65
C ALA A 349 19.52 0.29 -7.06
N THR A 350 20.46 0.83 -6.26
CA THR A 350 21.91 0.67 -6.47
C THR A 350 22.43 -0.71 -6.05
N THR A 351 21.64 -1.49 -5.31
CA THR A 351 21.96 -2.87 -4.96
C THR A 351 21.24 -3.85 -5.89
N ARG A 352 21.99 -4.49 -6.80
CA ARG A 352 21.55 -5.78 -7.35
C ARG A 352 21.31 -6.74 -6.17
N PRO A 353 20.27 -7.58 -6.18
CA PRO A 353 20.22 -8.71 -5.27
C PRO A 353 21.50 -9.53 -5.48
N MET A 354 22.25 -9.80 -4.40
CA MET A 354 23.24 -10.86 -4.44
C MET A 354 22.49 -12.16 -4.76
N ALA A 355 22.96 -12.84 -5.81
CA ALA A 355 22.43 -14.09 -6.32
C ALA A 355 22.52 -15.22 -5.28
#